data_AF-A0A7Y9KN42-F1
#
_entry.id   AF-A0A7Y9KN42-F1
#
_cell.length_a   1.000
_cell.length_b   1.000
_cell.length_c   1.000
_cell.angle_alpha   90.00
_cell.angle_beta   90.00
_cell.angle_gamma   90.00
#
_symmetry.space_group_name_H-M   'P 1'
#
loop_
_entity.id
_entity.type
_entity.pdbx_description
1 polymer ?
#
loop_
_entity_poly.entity_id
_entity_poly.type
_entity_poly.pdbx_seq_one_letter_code
_entity_poly.pdbx_strand_id
1 'polypeptide(L)'
;MTRRSRAQRPIRIRRVAGWAAGVAVGAVVGVLLATTTQDWQEEREARDVERRAEVFGRTDEVPAPGDAVRSLLAQDSLVAIDPLLADRLPEDDVRRAEAILAESPVPARIAYLTYPDTTDDGYTTSGAAAQWSTGVGEEGHYVVLWDNGNRESVAVGLETHYVETRTDGQPGPALIRVAAEMAAWEAEALPTAPAEPNDSDYWGGVGGGIAAAGLFGTFIVLPLFALLRWYVGSRRRKVS
;
A
#
# COMPACT_ATOMS: atom_id res chain seq x y z
N MET A 1 -50.67 25.47 61.16
CA MET A 1 -50.42 25.41 59.70
C MET A 1 -49.06 24.77 59.46
N THR A 2 -49.01 23.45 59.29
CA THR A 2 -47.76 22.67 59.23
C THR A 2 -47.65 22.01 57.85
N ARG A 3 -46.84 22.61 56.98
CA ARG A 3 -46.53 22.10 55.63
C ARG A 3 -45.72 20.80 55.78
N ARG A 4 -46.36 19.65 55.55
CA ARG A 4 -45.68 18.36 55.41
C ARG A 4 -44.83 18.35 54.14
N SER A 5 -43.52 18.43 54.33
CA SER A 5 -42.49 18.15 53.33
C SER A 5 -42.62 16.68 52.89
N ARG A 6 -43.17 16.47 51.68
CA ARG A 6 -43.26 15.15 51.05
C ARG A 6 -41.88 14.79 50.53
N ALA A 7 -41.28 13.75 51.11
CA ALA A 7 -39.96 13.23 50.78
C ALA A 7 -39.85 12.80 49.31
N GLN A 8 -39.28 13.65 48.45
CA GLN A 8 -38.92 13.36 47.06
C GLN A 8 -37.54 12.68 46.90
N ARG A 9 -37.11 11.83 47.86
CA ARG A 9 -35.76 11.23 47.84
C ARG A 9 -35.57 9.91 47.04
N PRO A 10 -36.57 9.08 46.69
CA PRO A 10 -36.27 7.76 46.08
C PRO A 10 -35.96 7.79 44.56
N ILE A 11 -36.29 8.86 43.84
CA ILE A 11 -36.20 8.88 42.37
C ILE A 11 -34.77 9.15 41.87
N ARG A 12 -33.94 9.90 42.62
CA ARG A 12 -32.56 10.21 42.21
C ARG A 12 -31.63 9.00 42.29
N ILE A 13 -31.77 8.18 43.34
CA ILE A 13 -30.91 7.00 43.56
C ILE A 13 -31.09 5.97 42.44
N ARG A 14 -32.34 5.70 42.02
CA ARG A 14 -32.63 4.76 40.93
C ARG A 14 -32.04 5.20 39.58
N ARG A 15 -32.00 6.52 39.31
CA ARG A 15 -31.39 7.04 38.08
C ARG A 15 -29.88 6.88 38.09
N VAL A 16 -29.21 7.22 39.20
CA VAL A 16 -27.74 7.09 39.30
C VAL A 16 -27.31 5.63 39.21
N ALA A 17 -28.03 4.71 39.88
CA ALA A 17 -27.74 3.29 39.81
C ALA A 17 -27.91 2.71 38.39
N GLY A 18 -28.93 3.13 37.64
CA GLY A 18 -29.12 2.72 36.24
C GLY A 18 -27.99 3.20 35.32
N TRP A 19 -27.47 4.40 35.53
CA TRP A 19 -26.31 4.91 34.80
C TRP A 19 -25.03 4.14 35.13
N ALA A 20 -24.77 3.89 36.42
CA ALA A 20 -23.61 3.12 36.84
C ALA A 20 -23.64 1.69 36.27
N ALA A 21 -24.79 1.03 36.30
CA ALA A 21 -24.96 -0.30 35.70
C ALA A 21 -24.75 -0.27 34.17
N GLY A 22 -25.28 0.73 33.47
CA GLY A 22 -25.09 0.87 32.02
C GLY A 22 -23.63 1.10 31.63
N VAL A 23 -22.90 1.94 32.37
CA VAL A 23 -21.46 2.18 32.16
C VAL A 23 -20.64 0.91 32.43
N ALA A 24 -20.95 0.20 33.52
CA ALA A 24 -20.26 -1.05 33.84
C ALA A 24 -20.46 -2.13 32.76
N VAL A 25 -21.70 -2.31 32.29
CA VAL A 25 -21.99 -3.26 31.19
C VAL A 25 -21.31 -2.83 29.90
N GLY A 26 -21.34 -1.53 29.55
CA GLY A 26 -20.67 -1.01 28.36
C GLY A 26 -19.16 -1.20 28.40
N ALA A 27 -18.52 -0.99 29.56
CA ALA A 27 -17.08 -1.21 29.73
C ALA A 27 -16.72 -2.70 29.58
N VAL A 28 -17.48 -3.60 30.20
CA VAL A 28 -17.25 -5.06 30.09
C VAL A 28 -17.41 -5.54 28.66
N VAL A 29 -18.49 -5.14 27.97
CA VAL A 29 -18.72 -5.51 26.56
C VAL A 29 -17.63 -4.90 25.67
N GLY A 30 -17.20 -3.66 25.93
CA GLY A 30 -16.12 -3.01 25.18
C GLY A 30 -14.79 -3.73 25.31
N VAL A 31 -14.40 -4.15 26.52
CA VAL A 31 -13.16 -4.91 26.77
C VAL A 31 -13.22 -6.31 26.13
N LEU A 32 -14.36 -7.00 26.24
CA LEU A 32 -14.57 -8.29 25.58
C LEU A 32 -14.46 -8.17 24.06
N LEU A 33 -15.10 -7.16 23.46
CA LEU A 33 -14.99 -6.93 22.03
C LEU A 33 -13.55 -6.61 21.63
N ALA A 34 -12.87 -5.71 22.36
CA ALA A 34 -11.48 -5.33 22.06
C ALA A 34 -10.51 -6.52 22.09
N THR A 35 -10.61 -7.38 23.11
CA THR A 35 -9.77 -8.57 23.22
C THR A 35 -10.06 -9.58 22.12
N THR A 36 -11.33 -9.88 21.85
CA THR A 36 -11.69 -10.80 20.75
C THR A 36 -11.29 -10.26 19.37
N THR A 37 -11.33 -8.94 19.16
CA THR A 37 -10.86 -8.34 17.90
C THR A 37 -9.35 -8.40 17.76
N GLN A 38 -8.60 -8.26 18.86
CA GLN A 38 -7.15 -8.38 18.86
C GLN A 38 -6.72 -9.82 18.55
N ASP A 39 -7.28 -10.81 19.25
CA ASP A 39 -6.99 -12.24 18.99
C ASP A 39 -7.29 -12.61 17.53
N TRP A 40 -8.39 -12.08 16.98
CA TRP A 40 -8.76 -12.29 15.58
C TRP A 40 -7.80 -11.60 14.61
N GLN A 41 -7.27 -10.42 14.94
CA GLN A 41 -6.25 -9.74 14.14
C GLN A 41 -4.92 -10.49 14.17
N GLU A 42 -4.45 -10.90 15.35
CA GLU A 42 -3.21 -11.68 15.50
C GLU A 42 -3.29 -13.02 14.75
N GLU A 43 -4.42 -13.73 14.84
CA GLU A 43 -4.63 -14.98 14.08
C GLU A 43 -4.73 -14.74 12.56
N ARG A 44 -5.23 -13.57 12.15
CA ARG A 44 -5.28 -13.19 10.73
C ARG A 44 -3.88 -12.84 10.22
N GLU A 45 -3.09 -12.09 10.98
CA GLU A 45 -1.72 -11.72 10.65
C GLU A 45 -0.81 -12.94 10.61
N ALA A 46 -0.91 -13.85 11.59
CA ALA A 46 -0.18 -15.11 11.59
C ALA A 46 -0.48 -15.94 10.32
N ARG A 47 -1.77 -16.04 9.93
CA ARG A 47 -2.16 -16.69 8.67
C ARG A 47 -1.70 -15.94 7.44
N ASP A 48 -1.63 -14.62 7.47
CA ASP A 48 -1.18 -13.82 6.32
C ASP A 48 0.34 -13.93 6.15
N VAL A 49 1.11 -13.96 7.24
CA VAL A 49 2.55 -14.25 7.26
C VAL A 49 2.83 -15.66 6.77
N GLU A 50 2.09 -16.66 7.26
CA GLU A 50 2.20 -18.05 6.79
C GLU A 50 1.91 -18.15 5.28
N ARG A 51 0.86 -17.47 4.81
CA ARG A 51 0.51 -17.42 3.39
C ARG A 51 1.54 -16.67 2.54
N ARG A 52 2.16 -15.60 3.05
CA ARG A 52 3.27 -14.91 2.38
C ARG A 52 4.53 -15.77 2.33
N ALA A 53 4.84 -16.48 3.41
CA ALA A 53 5.93 -17.46 3.43
C ALA A 53 5.70 -18.59 2.42
N GLU A 54 4.46 -19.05 2.26
CA GLU A 54 4.08 -19.98 1.18
C GLU A 54 4.24 -19.38 -0.22
N VAL A 55 3.99 -18.08 -0.41
CA VAL A 55 4.24 -17.37 -1.68
C VAL A 55 5.74 -17.32 -2.00
N PHE A 56 6.61 -17.05 -1.01
CA PHE A 56 8.07 -17.11 -1.22
C PHE A 56 8.61 -18.53 -1.45
N GLY A 57 7.88 -19.56 -0.99
CA GLY A 57 8.17 -20.96 -1.28
C GLY A 57 7.53 -21.48 -2.58
N ARG A 58 6.64 -20.70 -3.20
CA ARG A 58 6.04 -21.00 -4.50
C ARG A 58 7.05 -20.61 -5.57
N THR A 59 7.60 -21.61 -6.25
CA THR A 59 8.01 -21.42 -7.64
C THR A 59 6.73 -21.15 -8.41
N ASP A 60 6.28 -19.89 -8.43
CA ASP A 60 5.20 -19.48 -9.31
C ASP A 60 5.61 -19.88 -10.73
N GLU A 61 4.79 -20.73 -11.36
CA GLU A 61 4.87 -20.94 -12.80
C GLU A 61 4.50 -19.61 -13.44
N VAL A 62 5.49 -18.74 -13.60
CA VAL A 62 5.36 -17.49 -14.34
C VAL A 62 4.95 -17.91 -15.75
N PRO A 63 3.77 -17.50 -16.24
CA PRO A 63 3.36 -17.81 -17.60
C PRO A 63 4.45 -17.34 -18.56
N ALA A 64 4.68 -18.13 -19.61
CA ALA A 64 5.74 -17.82 -20.57
C ALA A 64 5.61 -16.35 -21.01
N PRO A 65 6.68 -15.55 -20.95
CA PRO A 65 6.61 -14.13 -21.26
C PRO A 65 5.97 -13.93 -22.63
N GLY A 66 5.14 -12.89 -22.74
CA GLY A 66 4.58 -12.48 -24.03
C GLY A 66 5.68 -12.26 -25.06
N ASP A 67 5.37 -12.35 -26.35
CA ASP A 67 6.39 -12.39 -27.39
C ASP A 67 7.34 -11.17 -27.37
N ALA A 68 6.85 -9.99 -26.99
CA ALA A 68 7.67 -8.79 -26.81
C ALA A 68 8.69 -8.95 -25.66
N VAL A 69 8.24 -9.33 -24.46
CA VAL A 69 9.11 -9.56 -23.29
C VAL A 69 10.12 -10.68 -23.56
N ARG A 70 9.70 -11.75 -24.25
CA ARG A 70 10.62 -12.84 -24.66
C ARG A 70 11.70 -12.33 -25.60
N SER A 71 11.36 -11.44 -26.53
CA SER A 71 12.35 -10.82 -27.43
C SER A 71 13.35 -9.94 -26.67
N LEU A 72 12.90 -9.23 -25.63
CA LEU A 72 13.79 -8.43 -24.78
C LEU A 72 14.74 -9.31 -23.97
N LEU A 73 14.24 -10.41 -23.40
CA LEU A 73 15.05 -11.35 -22.61
C LEU A 73 16.14 -12.06 -23.44
N ALA A 74 15.98 -12.12 -24.76
CA ALA A 74 17.00 -12.66 -25.67
C ALA A 74 18.15 -11.67 -25.94
N GLN A 75 18.04 -10.41 -25.49
CA GLN A 75 19.05 -9.38 -25.68
C GLN A 75 19.98 -9.35 -24.47
N ASP A 76 21.27 -9.58 -24.71
CA ASP A 76 22.32 -9.48 -23.69
C ASP A 76 22.87 -8.04 -23.66
N SER A 77 22.00 -7.10 -23.27
CA SER A 77 22.30 -5.67 -23.20
C SER A 77 21.75 -5.04 -21.92
N LEU A 78 22.36 -3.92 -21.51
CA LEU A 78 21.82 -3.11 -20.40
C LEU A 78 20.60 -2.28 -20.87
N VAL A 79 20.50 -2.03 -22.18
CA VAL A 79 19.32 -1.42 -22.81
C VAL A 79 18.72 -2.42 -23.80
N ALA A 80 17.60 -3.04 -23.43
CA ALA A 80 16.85 -3.93 -24.30
C ALA A 80 15.78 -3.13 -25.07
N ILE A 81 15.69 -3.30 -26.38
CA ILE A 81 14.81 -2.50 -27.24
C ILE A 81 13.89 -3.43 -28.02
N ASP A 82 12.57 -3.15 -28.01
CA ASP A 82 11.62 -3.81 -28.89
C ASP A 82 12.07 -3.66 -30.35
N PRO A 83 12.22 -4.75 -31.13
CA PRO A 83 12.60 -4.68 -32.54
C PRO A 83 11.75 -3.72 -33.38
N LEU A 84 10.47 -3.50 -33.01
CA LEU A 84 9.58 -2.56 -33.68
C LEU A 84 9.92 -1.08 -33.44
N LEU A 85 10.73 -0.79 -32.42
CA LEU A 85 11.13 0.55 -32.02
C LEU A 85 12.62 0.83 -32.23
N ALA A 86 13.38 -0.16 -32.72
CA ALA A 86 14.82 -0.05 -32.90
C ALA A 86 15.24 1.09 -33.82
N ASP A 87 14.41 1.47 -34.80
CA ASP A 87 14.64 2.60 -35.71
C ASP A 87 14.40 3.97 -35.08
N ARG A 88 13.72 4.03 -33.93
CA ARG A 88 13.43 5.28 -33.22
C ARG A 88 14.55 5.73 -32.29
N LEU A 89 15.47 4.83 -31.94
CA LEU A 89 16.59 5.10 -31.04
C LEU A 89 17.91 5.16 -31.82
N PRO A 90 18.57 6.33 -31.88
CA PRO A 90 19.91 6.41 -32.45
C PRO A 90 20.88 5.49 -31.69
N GLU A 91 21.70 4.73 -32.42
CA GLU A 91 22.66 3.78 -31.83
C GLU A 91 23.64 4.47 -30.86
N ASP A 92 24.03 5.72 -31.15
CA ASP A 92 24.90 6.51 -30.27
C ASP A 92 24.24 6.83 -28.92
N ASP A 93 22.93 7.05 -28.90
CA ASP A 93 22.20 7.32 -27.65
C ASP A 93 22.05 6.05 -26.81
N VAL A 94 21.79 4.91 -27.46
CA VAL A 94 21.74 3.59 -26.80
C VAL A 94 23.08 3.26 -26.16
N ARG A 95 24.17 3.36 -26.93
CA ARG A 95 25.52 3.10 -26.45
C ARG A 95 25.91 4.01 -25.28
N ARG A 96 25.50 5.27 -25.32
CA ARG A 96 25.74 6.22 -24.24
C ARG A 96 24.93 5.88 -22.98
N ALA A 97 23.68 5.47 -23.13
CA ALA A 97 22.86 5.01 -22.02
C ALA A 97 23.43 3.75 -21.37
N GLU A 98 23.88 2.77 -22.16
CA GLU A 98 24.55 1.57 -21.64
C GLU A 98 25.83 1.91 -20.87
N ALA A 99 26.65 2.82 -21.40
CA ALA A 99 27.87 3.25 -20.72
C ALA A 99 27.56 3.89 -19.35
N ILE A 100 26.48 4.68 -19.25
CA ILE A 100 26.03 5.30 -18.00
C ILE A 100 25.50 4.23 -17.03
N LEU A 101 24.67 3.30 -17.50
CA LEU A 101 24.14 2.21 -16.65
C LEU A 101 25.25 1.32 -16.11
N ALA A 102 26.32 1.10 -16.88
CA ALA A 102 27.49 0.34 -16.44
C ALA A 102 28.28 1.02 -15.30
N GLU A 103 28.05 2.31 -15.04
CA GLU A 103 28.61 3.03 -13.88
C GLU A 103 27.78 2.83 -12.60
N SER A 104 26.58 2.23 -12.70
CA SER A 104 25.72 1.97 -11.54
C SER A 104 26.38 0.99 -10.56
N PRO A 105 26.23 1.18 -9.23
CA PRO A 105 26.78 0.27 -8.23
C PRO A 105 26.15 -1.13 -8.23
N VAL A 106 24.98 -1.29 -8.87
CA VAL A 106 24.23 -2.54 -9.00
C VAL A 106 23.81 -2.73 -10.46
N PRO A 107 23.44 -3.95 -10.89
CA PRO A 107 22.84 -4.16 -12.21
C PRO A 107 21.67 -3.20 -12.42
N ALA A 108 21.77 -2.35 -13.44
CA ALA A 108 20.76 -1.39 -13.83
C ALA A 108 20.41 -1.60 -15.31
N ARG A 109 19.15 -1.87 -15.62
CA ARG A 109 18.71 -2.17 -16.99
C ARG A 109 17.48 -1.38 -17.38
N ILE A 110 17.41 -0.99 -18.66
CA ILE A 110 16.24 -0.33 -19.26
C ILE A 110 15.69 -1.19 -20.39
N ALA A 111 14.37 -1.39 -20.42
CA ALA A 111 13.64 -1.93 -21.55
C ALA A 111 12.84 -0.83 -22.25
N TYR A 112 12.96 -0.71 -23.57
CA TYR A 112 12.14 0.21 -24.37
C TYR A 112 11.10 -0.57 -25.18
N LEU A 113 9.82 -0.37 -24.86
CA LEU A 113 8.69 -1.15 -25.38
C LEU A 113 7.62 -0.28 -26.03
N THR A 114 6.84 -0.88 -26.93
CA THR A 114 5.60 -0.27 -27.41
C THR A 114 4.59 -0.24 -26.26
N TYR A 115 3.89 0.89 -26.08
CA TYR A 115 2.83 0.96 -25.07
C TYR A 115 1.73 -0.06 -25.37
N PRO A 116 1.33 -0.92 -24.40
CA PRO A 116 0.27 -1.88 -24.63
C PRO A 116 -1.06 -1.13 -24.71
N ASP A 117 -1.53 -0.88 -25.94
CA ASP A 117 -2.78 -0.18 -26.21
C ASP A 117 -4.01 -1.08 -25.98
N THR A 118 -3.82 -2.41 -25.85
CA THR A 118 -4.93 -3.37 -25.69
C THR A 118 -4.58 -4.55 -24.78
N THR A 119 -5.60 -5.29 -24.32
CA THR A 119 -5.43 -6.60 -23.67
C THR A 119 -4.85 -7.68 -24.59
N ASP A 120 -4.71 -7.40 -25.90
CA ASP A 120 -4.28 -8.38 -26.90
C ASP A 120 -2.77 -8.62 -26.88
N ASP A 121 -1.99 -7.73 -26.25
CA ASP A 121 -0.53 -7.85 -26.10
C ASP A 121 -0.12 -8.90 -25.05
N GLY A 122 -1.10 -9.44 -24.30
CA GLY A 122 -0.89 -10.50 -23.33
C GLY A 122 -0.26 -10.05 -22.00
N TYR A 123 -0.06 -8.74 -21.80
CA TYR A 123 0.44 -8.15 -20.56
C TYR A 123 -0.14 -6.75 -20.30
N THR A 124 -0.17 -6.35 -19.03
CA THR A 124 -0.37 -4.95 -18.62
C THR A 124 0.99 -4.23 -18.56
N THR A 125 1.00 -2.90 -18.50
CA THR A 125 2.22 -2.12 -18.27
C THR A 125 3.03 -2.62 -17.06
N SER A 126 2.37 -2.81 -15.92
CA SER A 126 2.98 -3.39 -14.72
C SER A 126 3.40 -4.85 -14.90
N GLY A 127 2.65 -5.63 -15.69
CA GLY A 127 2.96 -7.02 -15.98
C GLY A 127 4.23 -7.20 -16.80
N ALA A 128 4.48 -6.33 -17.79
CA ALA A 128 5.69 -6.37 -18.61
C ALA A 128 6.96 -6.15 -17.76
N ALA A 129 6.95 -5.13 -16.89
CA ALA A 129 8.09 -4.81 -16.05
C ALA A 129 8.40 -5.94 -15.05
N ALA A 130 7.37 -6.51 -14.43
CA ALA A 130 7.52 -7.66 -13.53
C ALA A 130 8.03 -8.92 -14.25
N GLN A 131 7.47 -9.27 -15.41
CA GLN A 131 7.90 -10.43 -16.19
C GLN A 131 9.33 -10.28 -16.70
N TRP A 132 9.70 -9.09 -17.17
CA TRP A 132 11.04 -8.84 -17.69
C TRP A 132 12.11 -8.87 -16.59
N SER A 133 11.93 -8.13 -15.49
CA SER A 133 12.87 -8.13 -14.36
C SER A 133 13.02 -9.52 -13.72
N THR A 134 11.92 -10.24 -13.52
CA THR A 134 11.94 -11.63 -13.04
C THR A 134 12.64 -12.57 -14.03
N GLY A 135 12.43 -12.35 -15.33
CA GLY A 135 13.06 -13.13 -16.39
C GLY A 135 14.57 -12.89 -16.52
N VAL A 136 15.06 -11.68 -16.22
CA VAL A 136 16.49 -11.39 -16.11
C VAL A 136 17.08 -12.11 -14.91
N GLY A 137 16.38 -12.09 -13.76
CA GLY A 137 16.73 -12.90 -12.59
C GLY A 137 17.95 -12.42 -11.81
N GLU A 138 18.34 -11.16 -11.97
CA GLU A 138 19.46 -10.54 -11.24
C GLU A 138 18.93 -9.54 -10.20
N GLU A 139 19.61 -9.42 -9.06
CA GLU A 139 19.37 -8.33 -8.11
C GLU A 139 19.77 -7.00 -8.75
N GLY A 140 18.90 -5.99 -8.69
CA GLY A 140 19.15 -4.73 -9.40
C GLY A 140 17.92 -3.86 -9.64
N HIS A 141 18.16 -2.80 -10.40
CA HIS A 141 17.19 -1.77 -10.75
C HIS A 141 16.76 -1.89 -12.22
N TYR A 142 15.47 -1.88 -12.47
CA TYR A 142 14.87 -2.12 -13.78
C TYR A 142 13.88 -1.02 -14.12
N VAL A 143 13.96 -0.48 -15.33
CA VAL A 143 12.96 0.46 -15.84
C VAL A 143 12.42 -0.03 -17.17
N VAL A 144 11.10 -0.06 -17.29
CA VAL A 144 10.43 -0.17 -18.59
C VAL A 144 10.00 1.23 -19.00
N LEU A 145 10.49 1.67 -20.16
CA LEU A 145 10.11 2.92 -20.81
C LEU A 145 9.24 2.60 -22.02
N TRP A 146 8.09 3.26 -22.12
CA TRP A 146 7.18 3.10 -23.25
C TRP A 146 7.34 4.21 -24.28
N ASP A 147 6.98 3.91 -25.53
CA ASP A 147 7.10 4.85 -26.65
C ASP A 147 6.17 6.08 -26.56
N ASN A 148 5.14 6.03 -25.72
CA ASN A 148 4.32 7.20 -25.36
C ASN A 148 4.90 8.03 -24.20
N GLY A 149 6.07 7.67 -23.68
CA GLY A 149 6.75 8.34 -22.59
C GLY A 149 6.32 7.90 -21.18
N ASN A 150 5.37 6.96 -21.03
CA ASN A 150 5.13 6.34 -19.73
C ASN A 150 6.34 5.52 -19.29
N ARG A 151 6.44 5.25 -17.99
CA ARG A 151 7.52 4.47 -17.39
C ARG A 151 7.05 3.70 -16.17
N GLU A 152 7.71 2.58 -15.90
CA GLU A 152 7.53 1.77 -14.71
C GLU A 152 8.90 1.39 -14.17
N SER A 153 9.08 1.52 -12.86
CA SER A 153 10.32 1.21 -12.18
C SER A 153 10.09 0.01 -11.26
N VAL A 154 11.01 -0.95 -11.31
CA VAL A 154 10.97 -2.17 -10.52
C VAL A 154 12.36 -2.42 -9.96
N ALA A 155 12.44 -2.84 -8.71
CA ALA A 155 13.66 -3.33 -8.10
C ALA A 155 13.52 -4.80 -7.72
N VAL A 156 14.58 -5.57 -7.88
CA VAL A 156 14.68 -6.95 -7.40
C VAL A 156 15.72 -6.98 -6.29
N GLY A 157 15.31 -7.35 -5.08
CA GLY A 157 16.19 -7.41 -3.89
C GLY A 157 16.57 -6.07 -3.27
N LEU A 158 16.19 -4.95 -3.89
CA LEU A 158 16.52 -3.58 -3.49
C LEU A 158 15.26 -2.73 -3.26
N GLU A 159 15.40 -1.60 -2.58
CA GLU A 159 14.34 -0.61 -2.49
C GLU A 159 14.00 -0.04 -3.88
N THR A 160 12.70 0.06 -4.17
CA THR A 160 12.24 0.58 -5.46
C THR A 160 12.38 2.09 -5.50
N HIS A 161 13.25 2.58 -6.38
CA HIS A 161 13.26 3.98 -6.79
C HIS A 161 12.31 4.21 -7.96
N TYR A 162 11.73 5.41 -8.02
CA TYR A 162 10.85 5.82 -9.11
C TYR A 162 11.58 6.83 -10.00
N VAL A 163 11.44 6.67 -11.31
CA VAL A 163 11.96 7.67 -12.27
C VAL A 163 11.21 8.99 -12.10
N GLU A 164 11.90 10.02 -11.63
CA GLU A 164 11.40 11.39 -11.49
C GLU A 164 11.65 12.22 -12.75
N THR A 165 12.71 11.91 -13.49
CA THR A 165 13.05 12.65 -14.71
C THR A 165 11.95 12.58 -15.75
N ARG A 166 11.92 13.62 -16.59
CA ARG A 166 10.95 13.75 -17.67
C ARG A 166 11.30 12.78 -18.79
N THR A 167 10.37 11.87 -19.12
CA THR A 167 10.53 10.80 -20.11
C THR A 167 9.85 11.07 -21.45
N ASP A 168 9.12 12.17 -21.60
CA ASP A 168 8.58 12.57 -22.89
C ASP A 168 9.66 13.22 -23.79
N GLY A 169 9.29 13.42 -25.06
CA GLY A 169 10.15 14.04 -26.07
C GLY A 169 10.84 13.02 -26.97
N GLN A 170 12.05 13.36 -27.43
CA GLN A 170 12.82 12.45 -28.28
C GLN A 170 13.30 11.24 -27.46
N PRO A 171 13.11 10.00 -27.97
CA PRO A 171 13.31 8.78 -27.17
C PRO A 171 14.77 8.56 -26.77
N GLY A 172 15.75 8.87 -27.64
CA GLY A 172 17.18 8.74 -27.32
C GLY A 172 17.62 9.66 -26.17
N PRO A 173 17.36 10.97 -26.23
CA PRO A 173 17.61 11.86 -25.10
C PRO A 173 16.84 11.52 -23.81
N ALA A 174 15.63 10.96 -23.93
CA ALA A 174 14.87 10.49 -22.76
C ALA A 174 15.56 9.28 -22.11
N LEU A 175 15.97 8.30 -22.91
CA LEU A 175 16.71 7.12 -22.46
C LEU A 175 17.99 7.50 -21.69
N ILE A 176 18.77 8.46 -22.20
CA ILE A 176 19.99 8.94 -21.53
C ILE A 176 19.68 9.57 -20.16
N ARG A 177 18.60 10.36 -20.04
CA ARG A 177 18.20 10.98 -18.77
C ARG A 177 17.81 9.93 -17.74
N VAL A 178 17.03 8.92 -18.15
CA VAL A 178 16.64 7.80 -17.28
C VAL A 178 17.88 7.01 -16.85
N ALA A 179 18.79 6.69 -17.77
CA ALA A 179 20.03 5.99 -17.44
C ALA A 179 20.87 6.77 -16.41
N ALA A 180 21.02 8.09 -16.58
CA ALA A 180 21.76 8.94 -15.66
C ALA A 180 21.11 9.02 -14.27
N GLU A 181 19.79 9.02 -14.20
CA GLU A 181 19.07 8.95 -12.94
C GLU A 181 19.25 7.60 -12.25
N MET A 182 19.08 6.49 -12.99
CA MET A 182 19.26 5.13 -12.47
C MET A 182 20.68 4.86 -11.98
N ALA A 183 21.70 5.40 -12.66
CA ALA A 183 23.09 5.27 -12.23
C ALA A 183 23.37 5.98 -10.88
N ALA A 184 22.53 6.93 -10.51
CA ALA A 184 22.63 7.65 -9.24
C ALA A 184 21.75 7.07 -8.13
N TRP A 185 20.96 6.04 -8.40
CA TRP A 185 20.13 5.39 -7.39
C TRP A 185 20.98 4.65 -6.36
N GLU A 186 20.49 4.65 -5.12
CA GLU A 186 21.14 3.95 -4.03
C GLU A 186 20.81 2.45 -4.12
N ALA A 187 21.75 1.63 -3.65
CA ALA A 187 21.64 0.17 -3.65
C ALA A 187 21.21 -0.31 -2.26
N GLU A 188 20.11 0.23 -1.75
CA GLU A 188 19.60 -0.15 -0.44
C GLU A 188 18.89 -1.51 -0.55
N ALA A 189 19.47 -2.54 0.07
CA ALA A 189 18.86 -3.86 0.12
C ALA A 189 17.53 -3.81 0.88
N LEU A 190 16.51 -4.51 0.36
CA LEU A 190 15.25 -4.63 1.09
C LEU A 190 15.50 -5.31 2.44
N PRO A 191 14.88 -4.83 3.53
CA PRO A 191 14.95 -5.51 4.81
C PRO A 191 14.38 -6.93 4.65
N THR A 192 15.25 -7.93 4.79
CA THR A 192 14.88 -9.35 4.75
C THR A 192 14.36 -9.85 6.10
N ALA A 193 14.67 -9.12 7.18
CA ALA A 193 14.06 -9.37 8.47
C ALA A 193 12.57 -8.99 8.41
N PRO A 194 11.67 -9.81 8.94
CA PRO A 194 10.29 -9.38 9.14
C PRO A 194 10.31 -8.07 9.94
N ALA A 195 9.53 -7.08 9.50
CA ALA A 195 9.36 -5.85 10.26
C ALA A 195 9.04 -6.22 11.72
N GLU A 196 9.69 -5.55 12.67
CA GLU A 196 9.34 -5.77 14.06
C GLU A 196 7.84 -5.51 14.22
N PRO A 197 7.09 -6.36 14.96
CA PRO A 197 5.63 -6.26 15.06
C PRO A 197 5.11 -4.86 15.44
N ASN A 198 5.97 -3.98 15.96
CA ASN A 198 5.62 -2.66 16.48
C ASN A 198 6.00 -1.49 15.54
N ASP A 199 6.54 -1.71 14.34
CA ASP A 199 7.01 -0.61 13.47
C ASP A 199 5.93 -0.09 12.48
N SER A 200 4.89 -0.88 12.21
CA SER A 200 3.70 -0.43 11.44
C SER A 200 2.62 0.24 12.30
N ASP A 201 2.89 0.47 13.58
CA ASP A 201 1.91 0.82 14.61
C ASP A 201 1.50 2.29 14.69
N TYR A 202 1.84 3.11 13.69
CA TYR A 202 1.39 4.52 13.70
C TYR A 202 -0.16 4.64 13.70
N TRP A 203 -0.88 3.63 13.21
CA TRP A 203 -2.34 3.52 13.33
C TRP A 203 -2.88 2.17 13.78
N GLY A 204 -2.08 1.09 13.74
CA GLY A 204 -2.52 -0.29 14.03
C GLY A 204 -2.48 -0.70 15.50
N GLY A 205 -1.61 -0.10 16.31
CA GLY A 205 -1.38 -0.52 17.69
C GLY A 205 -2.44 -0.06 18.69
N VAL A 206 -2.28 -0.46 19.96
CA VAL A 206 -3.16 -0.06 21.08
C VAL A 206 -3.39 1.46 21.14
N GLY A 207 -2.36 2.25 20.82
CA GLY A 207 -2.45 3.71 20.74
C GLY A 207 -3.40 4.19 19.63
N GLY A 208 -3.30 3.61 18.43
CA GLY A 208 -4.21 3.85 17.31
C GLY A 208 -5.64 3.41 17.63
N GLY A 209 -5.81 2.25 18.28
CA GLY A 209 -7.10 1.76 18.76
C GLY A 209 -7.75 2.70 19.78
N ILE A 210 -7.00 3.22 20.76
CA ILE A 210 -7.49 4.19 21.74
C ILE A 210 -7.86 5.51 21.06
N ALA A 211 -7.03 6.01 20.14
CA ALA A 211 -7.31 7.23 19.39
C ALA A 211 -8.58 7.09 18.53
N ALA A 212 -8.72 5.98 17.80
CA ALA A 212 -9.88 5.66 16.99
C ALA A 212 -11.16 5.52 17.85
N ALA A 213 -11.08 4.81 18.98
CA ALA A 213 -12.19 4.68 19.92
C ALA A 213 -12.59 6.03 20.52
N GLY A 214 -11.62 6.88 20.84
CA GLY A 214 -11.84 8.25 21.32
C GLY A 214 -12.56 9.13 20.28
N LEU A 215 -12.11 9.08 19.03
CA LEU A 215 -12.76 9.79 17.91
C LEU A 215 -14.18 9.27 17.68
N PHE A 216 -14.37 7.95 17.61
CA PHE A 216 -15.69 7.35 17.40
C PHE A 216 -16.65 7.67 18.56
N GLY A 217 -16.18 7.56 19.80
CA GLY A 217 -16.95 7.90 20.98
C GLY A 217 -17.37 9.37 20.98
N THR A 218 -16.46 10.27 20.64
CA THR A 218 -16.68 11.73 20.68
C THR A 218 -17.56 12.22 19.54
N PHE A 219 -17.32 11.76 18.32
CA PHE A 219 -17.98 12.29 17.11
C PHE A 219 -19.21 11.50 16.67
N ILE A 220 -19.40 10.26 17.13
CA ILE A 220 -20.54 9.44 16.74
C ILE A 220 -21.44 9.15 17.94
N VAL A 221 -20.89 8.56 19.00
CA VAL A 221 -21.69 8.09 20.14
C VAL A 221 -22.30 9.25 20.94
N LEU A 222 -21.50 10.26 21.29
CA LEU A 222 -22.00 11.41 22.06
C LEU A 222 -23.08 12.21 21.30
N PRO A 223 -22.93 12.53 19.99
CA PRO A 223 -24.00 13.20 19.23
C PRO A 223 -25.27 12.37 19.09
N LEU A 224 -25.17 11.06 18.81
CA LEU A 224 -26.33 10.17 18.77
C LEU A 224 -27.08 10.16 20.11
N PHE A 225 -26.33 10.09 21.20
CA PHE A 225 -26.92 10.14 22.54
C PHE A 225 -27.60 11.48 22.82
N ALA A 226 -26.97 12.60 22.45
CA ALA A 226 -27.55 13.93 22.60
C ALA A 226 -28.83 14.10 21.77
N LEU A 227 -28.84 13.61 20.52
CA LEU A 227 -30.01 13.59 19.64
C LEU A 227 -31.14 12.74 20.21
N LEU A 228 -30.84 11.52 20.69
CA LEU A 228 -31.83 10.64 21.31
C LEU A 228 -32.43 11.27 22.57
N ARG A 229 -31.59 11.88 23.41
CA ARG A 229 -32.03 12.59 24.62
C ARG A 229 -32.94 13.77 24.26
N TRP A 230 -32.56 14.56 23.25
CA TRP A 230 -33.38 15.67 22.76
C TRP A 230 -34.73 15.19 22.23
N TYR A 231 -34.74 14.12 21.43
CA TYR A 231 -35.95 13.51 20.87
C TYR A 231 -36.92 12.99 21.94
N VAL A 232 -36.40 12.25 22.93
CA VAL A 232 -37.23 11.75 24.04
C VAL A 232 -37.74 12.91 24.91
N GLY A 233 -36.91 13.95 25.11
CA GLY A 233 -37.27 15.15 25.85
C GLY A 233 -38.38 15.97 25.18
N SER A 234 -38.34 16.11 23.86
CA SER A 234 -39.36 16.86 23.10
C SER A 234 -40.72 16.15 23.07
N ARG A 235 -40.74 14.81 23.01
CA ARG A 235 -41.98 14.04 23.10
C ARG A 235 -42.68 14.16 24.45
N ARG A 236 -41.93 14.21 25.56
CA ARG A 236 -42.52 14.34 26.91
C ARG A 236 -43.17 15.70 27.17
N ARG A 237 -42.73 16.78 26.50
CA ARG A 237 -43.34 18.11 26.64
C ARG A 237 -44.69 18.26 25.92
N LYS A 238 -45.01 17.37 24.97
CA LYS A 238 -46.29 17.43 24.23
C LYS A 238 -47.44 16.70 24.92
N VAL A 239 -47.19 16.02 26.04
CA VAL A 239 -48.18 15.20 26.78
C VAL A 239 -48.55 15.83 28.13
N SER A 240 -48.11 17.07 28.37
CA SER A 240 -48.40 17.89 29.56
C SER A 240 -49.00 19.21 29.15
#